data_AF-A0A7D3Y9C0-F1
#
_entry.id   AF-A0A7D3Y9C0-F1
#
_cell.length_a   1.000
_cell.length_b   1.000
_cell.length_c   1.000
_cell.angle_alpha   90.00
_cell.angle_beta   90.00
_cell.angle_gamma   90.00
#
_symmetry.space_group_name_H-M   'P 1'
#
loop_
_entity.id
_entity.type
_entity.pdbx_description
1 polymer ?
#
loop_
_entity_poly.entity_id
_entity_poly.type
_entity_poly.pdbx_seq_one_letter_code
_entity_poly.pdbx_strand_id
1 'polypeptide(L)'
;MKDHINVLEEKEQGNLPGEIRTWVEQMKGEKGVHQRRYRGATYLLVTSGVKPHPGYQLHWVERRKEKQTVDVVVREEKPAPDQLYPQVLNCPYLLFQVEGITPRIIDAETGELFTGNIKTQ
;
A
#
# COMPACT_ATOMS: atom_id res chain seq x y z
N MET A 1 -18.30 11.40 -12.61
CA MET A 1 -17.49 10.16 -12.53
C MET A 1 -17.52 9.66 -11.09
N LYS A 2 -17.77 8.37 -10.86
CA LYS A 2 -17.61 7.74 -9.55
C LYS A 2 -16.22 7.12 -9.51
N ASP A 3 -15.39 7.52 -8.55
CA ASP A 3 -14.07 6.92 -8.34
C ASP A 3 -14.23 5.67 -7.47
N HIS A 4 -13.78 4.52 -7.97
CA HIS A 4 -13.78 3.26 -7.24
C HIS A 4 -12.36 2.94 -6.80
N ILE A 5 -12.18 2.75 -5.49
CA ILE A 5 -10.92 2.38 -4.87
C ILE A 5 -11.23 1.16 -4.02
N ASN A 6 -10.64 0.03 -4.41
CA ASN A 6 -10.80 -1.24 -3.69
C ASN A 6 -9.42 -1.66 -3.20
N VAL A 7 -9.31 -1.99 -1.91
CA VAL A 7 -8.15 -2.74 -1.42
C VAL A 7 -8.35 -4.20 -1.82
N LEU A 8 -7.32 -4.82 -2.40
CA LEU A 8 -7.33 -6.21 -2.82
C LEU A 8 -6.86 -7.09 -1.67
N GLU A 9 -7.76 -7.92 -1.14
CA GLU A 9 -7.42 -8.91 -0.13
C GLU A 9 -6.59 -10.05 -0.74
N GLU A 10 -5.88 -10.80 0.10
CA GLU A 10 -5.00 -11.91 -0.32
C GLU A 10 -5.69 -12.89 -1.30
N LYS A 11 -6.96 -13.23 -1.03
CA LYS A 11 -7.78 -14.09 -1.90
C LYS A 11 -7.97 -13.52 -3.31
N GLU A 12 -8.09 -12.21 -3.43
CA GLU A 12 -8.28 -11.51 -4.71
C GLU A 12 -6.94 -11.36 -5.43
N GLN A 13 -5.85 -11.18 -4.68
CA GLN A 13 -4.51 -11.09 -5.22
C GLN A 13 -4.06 -12.38 -5.91
N GLY A 14 -4.55 -13.54 -5.45
CA GLY A 14 -4.33 -14.83 -6.13
C GLY A 14 -4.83 -14.84 -7.59
N ASN A 15 -5.85 -14.03 -7.91
CA ASN A 15 -6.44 -13.93 -9.24
C ASN A 15 -5.79 -12.83 -10.11
N LEU A 16 -4.78 -12.13 -9.61
CA LEU A 16 -4.13 -11.07 -10.37
C LEU A 16 -3.40 -11.60 -11.60
N PRO A 17 -3.35 -10.81 -12.68
CA PRO A 17 -2.49 -11.10 -13.82
C PRO A 17 -1.04 -11.33 -13.37
N GLY A 18 -0.34 -12.27 -14.00
CA GLY A 18 1.05 -12.59 -13.67
C GLY A 18 1.97 -11.37 -13.68
N GLU A 19 1.77 -10.43 -14.61
CA GLU A 19 2.53 -9.17 -14.68
C GLU A 19 2.35 -8.31 -13.41
N ILE A 20 1.12 -8.19 -12.91
CA ILE A 20 0.85 -7.40 -11.70
C ILE A 20 1.44 -8.08 -10.48
N ARG A 21 1.33 -9.41 -10.37
CA ARG A 21 1.96 -10.15 -9.26
C ARG A 21 3.48 -9.97 -9.25
N THR A 22 4.13 -10.13 -10.41
CA THR A 22 5.59 -9.91 -10.53
C THR A 22 5.97 -8.49 -10.13
N TRP A 23 5.21 -7.48 -10.56
CA TRP A 23 5.44 -6.09 -10.17
C TRP A 23 5.31 -5.87 -8.66
N VAL A 24 4.28 -6.44 -8.02
CA VAL A 24 4.11 -6.38 -6.55
C VAL A 24 5.32 -7.00 -5.85
N GLU A 25 5.74 -8.19 -6.27
CA GLU A 25 6.89 -8.88 -5.69
C GLU A 25 8.20 -8.09 -5.81
N GLN A 26 8.40 -7.38 -6.92
CA GLN A 26 9.58 -6.52 -7.13
C GLN A 26 9.56 -5.29 -6.22
N MET A 27 8.38 -4.67 -6.04
CA MET A 27 8.28 -3.37 -5.38
C MET A 27 7.98 -3.43 -3.89
N LYS A 28 7.41 -4.53 -3.37
CA LYS A 28 7.00 -4.64 -1.95
C LYS A 28 8.14 -4.47 -0.94
N GLY A 29 9.40 -4.63 -1.37
CA GLY A 29 10.57 -4.40 -0.52
C GLY A 29 10.96 -2.92 -0.41
N GLU A 30 10.51 -2.08 -1.34
CA GLU A 30 10.86 -0.68 -1.44
C GLU A 30 9.77 0.18 -0.82
N LYS A 31 10.02 0.77 0.37
CA LYS A 31 9.05 1.64 1.04
C LYS A 31 8.54 2.71 0.07
N GLY A 32 7.23 2.94 0.03
CA GLY A 32 6.61 4.03 -0.71
C GLY A 32 5.28 3.66 -1.34
N VAL A 33 4.87 4.50 -2.30
CA VAL A 33 3.68 4.30 -3.13
C VAL A 33 4.13 4.07 -4.56
N HIS A 34 3.83 2.88 -5.09
CA HIS A 34 4.17 2.48 -6.44
C HIS A 34 2.90 2.36 -7.28
N GLN A 35 2.95 2.79 -8.54
CA GLN A 35 1.80 2.74 -9.44
C GLN A 35 2.11 1.89 -10.68
N ARG A 36 1.17 1.02 -11.05
CA ARG A 36 1.20 0.28 -12.32
C ARG A 36 -0.15 0.32 -13.01
N ARG A 37 -0.18 0.67 -14.29
CA ARG A 37 -1.40 0.59 -15.10
C ARG A 37 -1.42 -0.71 -15.88
N TYR A 38 -2.54 -1.41 -15.87
CA TYR A 38 -2.73 -2.64 -16.63
C TYR A 38 -4.19 -2.79 -17.08
N ARG A 39 -4.38 -3.02 -18.38
CA ARG A 39 -5.71 -3.20 -19.03
C ARG A 39 -6.78 -2.17 -18.60
N GLY A 40 -6.38 -0.91 -18.50
CA GLY A 40 -7.30 0.19 -18.18
C GLY A 40 -7.49 0.46 -16.68
N ALA A 41 -7.11 -0.47 -15.79
CA ALA A 41 -7.09 -0.27 -14.35
C ALA A 41 -5.74 0.26 -13.86
N THR A 42 -5.75 1.05 -12.79
CA THR A 42 -4.56 1.50 -12.07
C THR A 42 -4.41 0.69 -10.79
N TYR A 43 -3.25 0.08 -10.59
CA TYR A 43 -2.89 -0.58 -9.34
C TYR A 43 -1.95 0.33 -8.55
N LEU A 44 -2.25 0.53 -7.27
CA LEU A 44 -1.41 1.26 -6.31
C LEU A 44 -0.93 0.29 -5.23
N LEU A 45 0.38 0.13 -5.12
CA LEU A 45 1.02 -0.62 -4.05
C LEU A 45 1.55 0.38 -3.02
N VAL A 46 0.99 0.35 -1.82
CA VAL A 46 1.50 1.11 -0.68
C VAL A 46 2.24 0.14 0.21
N THR A 47 3.53 0.37 0.46
CA THR A 47 4.34 -0.56 1.26
C THR A 47 5.26 0.17 2.21
N SER A 48 5.45 -0.43 3.40
CA SER A 48 6.43 0.02 4.38
C SER A 48 7.84 -0.49 4.11
N GLY A 49 8.04 -1.27 3.04
CA GLY A 49 9.29 -1.93 2.70
C GLY A 49 9.61 -3.11 3.63
N VAL A 50 10.87 -3.56 3.59
CA VAL A 50 11.34 -4.68 4.42
C VAL A 50 11.31 -4.32 5.91
N LYS A 51 10.69 -5.19 6.72
CA LYS A 51 10.60 -5.12 8.17
C LYS A 51 11.19 -6.38 8.82
N PRO A 52 11.75 -6.27 10.04
CA PRO A 52 12.48 -7.36 10.66
C PRO A 52 11.60 -8.54 11.09
N HIS A 53 10.29 -8.32 11.27
CA HIS A 53 9.35 -9.35 11.69
C HIS A 53 7.89 -9.04 11.30
N PRO A 54 6.97 -10.03 11.33
CA PRO A 54 5.56 -9.84 10.97
C PRO A 54 4.73 -8.94 11.90
N GLY A 55 5.25 -8.58 13.07
CA GLY A 55 4.60 -7.61 13.97
C GLY A 55 4.42 -6.21 13.40
N TYR A 56 5.06 -5.88 12.28
CA TYR A 56 4.76 -4.67 11.53
C TYR A 56 3.63 -4.95 10.54
N GLN A 57 2.61 -4.11 10.54
CA GLN A 57 1.46 -4.22 9.63
C GLN A 57 1.14 -2.86 9.00
N LEU A 58 0.43 -2.88 7.87
CA LEU A 58 -0.04 -1.67 7.19
C LEU A 58 -1.55 -1.78 6.99
N HIS A 59 -2.29 -0.78 7.45
CA HIS A 59 -3.75 -0.79 7.46
C HIS A 59 -4.31 0.38 6.67
N TRP A 60 -5.36 0.12 5.90
CA TRP A 60 -6.22 1.17 5.36
C TRP A 60 -7.15 1.65 6.48
N VAL A 61 -7.05 2.93 6.84
CA VAL A 61 -7.84 3.53 7.90
C VAL A 61 -9.17 4.04 7.35
N GLU A 62 -9.11 4.91 6.35
CA GLU A 62 -10.29 5.51 5.76
C GLU A 62 -10.02 6.11 4.38
N ARG A 63 -11.10 6.48 3.69
CA ARG A 63 -11.06 7.27 2.46
C ARG A 63 -11.72 8.61 2.72
N ARG A 64 -11.03 9.69 2.41
CA ARG A 64 -11.56 11.07 2.46
C ARG A 64 -11.72 11.58 1.04
N LYS A 65 -12.85 12.21 0.73
CA LYS A 65 -13.10 12.84 -0.57
C LYS A 65 -13.19 14.35 -0.38
N GLU A 66 -12.27 15.08 -1.00
CA GLU A 66 -12.22 16.54 -0.94
C GLU A 66 -12.36 17.11 -2.34
N LYS A 67 -13.54 17.67 -2.69
CA LYS A 67 -13.82 18.35 -3.98
C LYS A 67 -13.26 17.62 -5.23
N GLN A 68 -11.99 17.85 -5.57
CA GLN A 68 -11.27 17.31 -6.74
C GLN A 68 -10.22 16.23 -6.42
N THR A 69 -9.92 15.97 -5.16
CA THR A 69 -8.96 14.96 -4.71
C THR A 69 -9.64 13.87 -3.88
N VAL A 70 -8.99 12.71 -3.85
CA VAL A 70 -9.36 11.61 -2.98
C VAL A 70 -8.12 11.24 -2.19
N ASP A 71 -8.28 11.13 -0.87
CA ASP A 71 -7.20 10.71 0.02
C ASP A 71 -7.54 9.34 0.58
N VAL A 72 -6.53 8.48 0.62
CA VAL A 72 -6.56 7.19 1.28
C VAL A 72 -5.61 7.29 2.46
N VAL A 73 -6.16 7.22 3.65
CA VAL A 73 -5.39 7.33 4.89
C VAL A 73 -4.96 5.93 5.29
N VAL A 74 -3.65 5.73 5.47
CA VAL A 74 -3.05 4.45 5.87
C VAL A 74 -2.27 4.62 7.16
N ARG A 75 -2.16 3.54 7.95
CA ARG A 75 -1.40 3.53 9.19
C ARG A 75 -0.46 2.34 9.22
N GLU A 76 0.81 2.58 9.52
CA GLU A 76 1.73 1.51 9.89
C GLU A 76 1.53 1.18 11.37
N GLU A 77 1.21 -0.08 11.66
CA GLU A 77 1.14 -0.59 13.02
C GLU A 77 2.50 -1.17 13.41
N LYS A 78 3.03 -0.72 14.55
CA LYS A 78 4.29 -1.17 15.14
C LYS A 78 4.01 -2.38 16.04
N PRO A 79 4.98 -3.31 16.18
CA PRO A 79 4.85 -4.43 17.10
C PRO A 79 4.55 -3.96 18.53
N ALA A 80 3.67 -4.67 19.22
CA ALA A 80 3.52 -4.54 20.67
C ALA A 80 4.86 -4.84 21.38
N PRO A 81 5.34 -3.97 22.29
CA PRO A 81 6.67 -4.08 22.90
C PRO A 81 6.87 -5.35 23.73
N ASP A 82 5.79 -5.89 24.29
CA ASP A 82 5.83 -7.05 25.19
C ASP A 82 5.54 -8.39 24.47
N GLN A 83 5.43 -8.38 23.14
CA GLN A 83 5.11 -9.55 22.35
C GLN A 83 6.33 -10.13 21.65
N LEU A 84 6.45 -11.46 21.70
CA LEU A 84 7.46 -12.20 20.94
C LEU A 84 7.02 -12.33 19.47
N TYR A 85 7.93 -11.99 18.55
CA TYR A 85 7.72 -12.15 17.11
C TYR A 85 8.77 -13.10 16.51
N PRO A 86 8.40 -13.87 15.47
CA PRO A 86 9.37 -14.68 14.74
C PRO A 86 10.38 -13.79 14.01
N GLN A 87 11.63 -14.23 13.95
CA GLN A 87 12.70 -13.54 13.22
C GLN A 87 12.65 -13.86 11.72
N VAL A 88 11.56 -13.46 11.07
CA VAL A 88 11.35 -13.65 9.63
C VAL A 88 11.02 -12.31 8.99
N LEU A 89 11.74 -11.95 7.93
CA LEU A 89 11.49 -10.70 7.23
C LEU A 89 10.06 -10.65 6.71
N ASN A 90 9.41 -9.50 6.91
CA ASN A 90 8.08 -9.22 6.40
C ASN A 90 8.12 -7.98 5.50
N CYS A 91 7.21 -7.90 4.54
CA CYS A 91 6.99 -6.72 3.72
C CYS A 91 5.52 -6.33 3.84
N PRO A 92 5.13 -5.48 4.79
CA PRO A 92 3.75 -5.02 4.91
C PRO A 92 3.38 -4.17 3.69
N TYR A 93 2.26 -4.48 3.06
CA TYR A 93 1.74 -3.70 1.95
C TYR A 93 0.21 -3.75 1.86
N LEU A 94 -0.34 -2.74 1.20
CA LEU A 94 -1.71 -2.67 0.72
C LEU A 94 -1.67 -2.53 -0.79
N LEU A 95 -2.45 -3.36 -1.49
CA LEU A 95 -2.61 -3.26 -2.92
C LEU A 95 -4.01 -2.74 -3.22
N PHE A 96 -4.10 -1.62 -3.91
CA PHE A 96 -5.38 -1.06 -4.35
C PHE A 96 -5.55 -1.22 -5.85
N GLN A 97 -6.77 -1.54 -6.26
CA GLN A 97 -7.23 -1.33 -7.63
C GLN A 97 -8.06 -0.05 -7.67
N VAL A 98 -7.68 0.86 -8.55
CA VAL A 98 -8.27 2.20 -8.69
C VAL A 98 -8.81 2.41 -10.09
N GLU A 99 -10.03 2.90 -10.15
CA GLU A 99 -10.69 3.40 -11.35
C GLU A 99 -11.06 4.87 -11.16
N GLY A 100 -10.57 5.73 -12.06
CA GLY A 100 -10.79 7.18 -11.98
C GLY A 100 -9.59 7.93 -11.39
N ILE A 101 -9.86 8.80 -10.42
CA ILE A 101 -8.83 9.64 -9.80
C ILE A 101 -7.90 8.79 -8.93
N THR A 102 -6.60 8.83 -9.22
CA THR A 102 -5.57 8.23 -8.35
C THR A 102 -5.58 8.94 -6.99
N PRO A 103 -5.82 8.24 -5.88
CA PRO A 103 -5.81 8.87 -4.57
C PRO A 103 -4.41 9.30 -4.13
N ARG A 104 -4.34 10.36 -3.33
CA ARG A 104 -3.16 10.64 -2.50
C ARG A 104 -3.16 9.67 -1.33
N ILE A 105 -2.00 9.12 -1.00
CA ILE A 105 -1.86 8.25 0.16
C ILE A 105 -1.33 9.10 1.31
N ILE A 106 -2.06 9.12 2.42
CA ILE A 106 -1.77 9.95 3.59
C ILE A 106 -1.41 9.05 4.76
N ASP A 107 -0.32 9.37 5.45
CA ASP A 107 0.07 8.70 6.69
C ASP A 107 -0.82 9.18 7.85
N ALA A 108 -1.46 8.25 8.56
CA ALA A 108 -2.36 8.55 9.67
C ALA A 108 -1.64 9.10 10.90
N GLU A 109 -0.37 8.77 11.12
CA GLU A 109 0.42 9.28 12.24
C GLU A 109 0.84 10.75 11.99
N THR A 110 1.27 11.09 10.77
CA THR A 110 1.83 12.44 10.47
C THR A 110 0.84 13.39 9.80
N GLY A 111 -0.18 12.86 9.10
CA GLY A 111 -1.07 13.65 8.24
C GLY A 111 -0.44 14.07 6.91
N GLU A 112 0.79 13.62 6.61
CA GLU A 112 1.52 13.97 5.39
C GLU A 112 1.38 12.87 4.31
N LEU A 113 1.90 13.14 3.11
CA LEU A 113 1.95 12.12 2.07
C LEU A 113 2.80 10.92 2.52
N PHE A 114 2.26 9.72 2.38
CA PHE A 114 2.99 8.49 2.59
C PHE A 114 4.06 8.37 1.50
N THR A 115 5.31 8.59 1.87
CA THR A 115 6.44 8.61 0.93
C THR A 115 7.41 7.47 1.20
N GLY A 116 8.01 7.00 0.12
CA GLY A 116 9.20 6.17 0.17
C GLY A 116 10.42 7.02 0.46
N ASN A 117 11.46 6.44 1.05
CA ASN A 117 12.79 7.05 0.96
C ASN A 117 13.17 7.06 -0.53
N ILE A 118 13.03 8.21 -1.19
CA ILE A 118 13.48 8.39 -2.56
C ILE A 118 15.00 8.27 -2.53
N LYS A 119 15.54 7.08 -2.81
CA LYS A 119 16.94 6.98 -3.23
C LYS A 119 17.00 7.51 -4.65
N THR A 120 17.18 8.82 -4.80
CA THR A 120 17.75 9.38 -6.03
C THR A 120 19.15 8.78 -6.15
N GLN A 121 19.35 7.94 -7.18
CA GLN A 121 20.68 7.61 -7.66
C GLN A 121 21.31 8.86 -8.29
#